data_AF-A0A2D5MTY6-F1
#
_entry.id   AF-A0A2D5MTY6-F1
#
_cell.length_a   1.000
_cell.length_b   1.000
_cell.length_c   1.000
_cell.angle_alpha   90.00
_cell.angle_beta   90.00
_cell.angle_gamma   90.00
#
_symmetry.space_group_name_H-M   'P 1'
#
loop_
_entity.id
_entity.type
_entity.pdbx_description
1 polymer ?
#
loop_
_entity_poly.entity_id
_entity_poly.type
_entity_poly.pdbx_seq_one_letter_code
_entity_poly.pdbx_strand_id
1 'polypeptide(L)'
;MTQNSVLPVTVFRSYNGLTEKSTSVDPYIEDGVVYLHKIEALDDSQKAAAQTARDNATAESTRAERNRRLAETDWMANSDVTMSDEWKTYRQALRDITKHSNWPYLKMPGPDGSGDNDWPVKPS
;
A
#
# COMPACT_ATOMS: atom_id res chain seq x y z
N MET A 1 -7.50 53.28 -12.50
CA MET A 1 -7.67 52.24 -11.46
C MET A 1 -6.57 51.22 -11.65
N THR A 2 -5.65 51.12 -10.70
CA THR A 2 -4.53 50.17 -10.76
C THR A 2 -5.11 48.76 -10.77
N GLN A 3 -4.81 47.97 -11.80
CA GLN A 3 -5.30 46.61 -11.92
C GLN A 3 -4.72 45.79 -10.76
N ASN A 4 -5.57 45.27 -9.87
CA ASN A 4 -5.13 44.34 -8.84
C ASN A 4 -4.69 43.04 -9.55
N SER A 5 -3.38 42.84 -9.68
CA SER A 5 -2.78 41.63 -10.25
C SER A 5 -2.82 40.50 -9.22
N VAL A 6 -4.02 39.98 -8.95
CA VAL A 6 -4.22 38.86 -8.02
C VAL A 6 -3.81 37.56 -8.70
N LEU A 7 -2.92 36.79 -8.07
CA LEU A 7 -2.53 35.46 -8.51
C LEU A 7 -3.04 34.40 -7.51
N PRO A 8 -3.45 33.20 -7.97
CA PRO A 8 -3.78 32.10 -7.08
C PRO A 8 -2.55 31.65 -6.29
N VAL A 9 -2.77 31.26 -5.02
CA VAL A 9 -1.72 30.73 -4.13
C VAL A 9 -1.96 29.24 -3.93
N THR A 10 -0.91 28.43 -4.10
CA THR A 10 -0.96 26.98 -3.91
C THR A 10 0.16 26.50 -2.99
N VAL A 11 -0.22 25.71 -1.99
CA VAL A 11 0.72 25.07 -1.04
C VAL A 11 1.11 23.67 -1.50
N PHE A 12 0.18 22.96 -2.17
CA PHE A 12 0.38 21.57 -2.57
C PHE A 12 0.78 21.45 -4.05
N ARG A 13 1.86 20.72 -4.31
CA ARG A 13 2.19 20.22 -5.66
C ARG A 13 2.22 18.71 -5.60
N SER A 14 1.69 18.05 -6.62
CA SER A 14 1.81 16.60 -6.76
C SER A 14 3.28 16.22 -6.85
N TYR A 15 3.69 15.20 -6.10
CA TYR A 15 5.05 14.65 -6.09
C TYR A 15 5.00 13.16 -5.80
N ASN A 16 6.06 12.44 -6.18
CA ASN A 16 6.22 11.04 -5.86
C ASN A 16 6.99 10.88 -4.55
N GLY A 17 6.32 10.50 -3.47
CA GLY A 17 6.93 10.34 -2.14
C GLY A 17 8.03 9.27 -2.04
N LEU A 18 8.26 8.45 -3.08
CA LEU A 18 9.42 7.55 -3.14
C LEU A 18 10.68 8.20 -3.72
N THR A 19 10.54 9.29 -4.48
CA THR A 19 11.66 9.89 -5.23
C THR A 19 11.82 11.37 -4.98
N GLU A 20 10.81 12.02 -4.42
CA GLU A 20 10.72 13.46 -4.25
C GLU A 20 10.20 13.83 -2.86
N LYS A 21 10.50 15.05 -2.44
CA LYS A 21 9.98 15.70 -1.23
C LYS A 21 9.44 17.08 -1.55
N SER A 22 8.48 17.53 -0.75
CA SER A 22 7.99 18.90 -0.76
C SER A 22 8.64 19.68 0.37
N THR A 23 9.32 20.77 0.03
CA THR A 23 10.04 21.64 0.98
C THR A 23 9.38 23.02 0.99
N SER A 24 9.07 23.55 2.18
CA SER A 24 8.58 24.93 2.32
C SER A 24 9.68 25.91 1.93
N VAL A 25 9.34 26.89 1.08
CA VAL A 25 10.26 27.90 0.56
C VAL A 25 9.62 29.28 0.57
N ASP A 26 10.42 30.32 0.32
CA ASP A 26 9.88 31.66 0.09
C ASP A 26 8.91 31.66 -1.10
N PRO A 27 7.83 32.46 -1.06
CA PRO A 27 6.84 32.50 -2.12
C PRO A 27 7.47 32.84 -3.46
N TYR A 28 7.18 32.04 -4.49
CA TYR A 28 7.66 32.27 -5.84
C TYR A 28 6.55 32.07 -6.85
N ILE A 29 6.66 32.72 -8.01
CA ILE A 29 5.66 32.66 -9.07
C ILE A 29 6.16 31.72 -10.17
N GLU A 30 5.35 30.73 -10.52
CA GLU A 30 5.57 29.83 -11.65
C GLU A 30 4.21 29.66 -12.36
N ASP A 31 4.17 29.87 -13.68
CA ASP A 31 2.95 29.78 -14.51
C ASP A 31 1.75 30.61 -13.99
N GLY A 32 2.03 31.78 -13.40
CA GLY A 32 0.99 32.66 -12.87
C GLY A 32 0.37 32.19 -11.55
N VAL A 33 0.99 31.23 -10.87
CA VAL A 33 0.59 30.73 -9.54
C VAL A 33 1.70 31.02 -8.55
N VAL A 34 1.34 31.48 -7.35
CA VAL A 34 2.26 31.65 -6.22
C VAL A 34 2.39 30.32 -5.50
N TYR A 35 3.59 29.75 -5.47
CA TYR A 35 3.91 28.54 -4.74
C TYR A 35 4.64 28.86 -3.44
N LEU A 36 4.27 28.15 -2.38
CA LEU A 36 4.92 28.20 -1.06
C LEU A 36 5.82 26.99 -0.79
N HIS A 37 5.79 26.00 -1.69
CA HIS A 37 6.54 24.75 -1.59
C HIS A 37 7.21 24.43 -2.92
N LYS A 38 8.43 23.88 -2.84
CA LYS A 38 9.18 23.36 -3.97
C LYS A 38 9.28 21.84 -3.89
N ILE A 39 9.24 21.18 -5.06
CA ILE A 39 9.49 19.75 -5.17
C ILE A 39 10.97 19.52 -5.46
N GLU A 40 11.60 18.68 -4.66
CA GLU A 40 13.02 18.37 -4.73
C GLU A 40 13.22 16.85 -4.76
N ALA A 41 14.25 16.38 -5.45
CA ALA A 41 14.60 14.96 -5.44
C ALA A 41 15.09 14.54 -4.05
N LEU A 42 14.71 13.32 -3.64
CA LEU A 42 15.29 12.65 -2.48
C LEU A 42 16.73 12.23 -2.78
N ASP A 43 17.57 12.24 -1.75
CA ASP A 43 18.86 11.56 -1.80
C ASP A 43 18.68 10.03 -1.69
N ASP A 44 19.75 9.27 -1.92
CA ASP A 44 19.67 7.80 -1.97
C ASP A 44 19.31 7.17 -0.61
N SER A 45 19.73 7.79 0.51
CA SER A 45 19.36 7.35 1.85
C SER A 45 17.86 7.56 2.11
N GLN A 46 17.34 8.72 1.71
CA GLN A 46 15.93 9.06 1.81
C GLN A 46 15.06 8.16 0.92
N LYS A 47 15.49 7.85 -0.30
CA LYS A 47 14.80 6.87 -1.17
C LYS A 47 14.77 5.49 -0.54
N ALA A 48 15.90 5.03 0.02
CA ALA A 48 15.96 3.73 0.70
C ALA A 48 15.04 3.69 1.93
N ALA A 49 14.99 4.77 2.71
CA ALA A 49 14.08 4.90 3.85
C ALA A 49 12.61 4.92 3.42
N ALA A 50 12.27 5.66 2.36
CA ALA A 50 10.93 5.72 1.80
C ALA A 50 10.48 4.35 1.25
N GLN A 51 11.38 3.63 0.57
CA GLN A 51 11.13 2.28 0.09
C GLN A 51 10.92 1.31 1.26
N THR A 52 11.76 1.36 2.28
CA THR A 52 11.62 0.54 3.49
C THR A 52 10.29 0.80 4.19
N ALA A 53 9.88 2.06 4.31
CA ALA A 53 8.59 2.43 4.90
C ALA A 53 7.42 1.87 4.08
N ARG A 54 7.49 1.94 2.74
CA ARG A 54 6.50 1.37 1.83
C ARG A 54 6.43 -0.15 1.93
N ASP A 55 7.57 -0.83 1.98
CA ASP A 55 7.65 -2.29 2.13
C ASP A 55 7.02 -2.72 3.46
N ASN A 56 7.33 -2.01 4.55
CA ASN A 56 6.76 -2.30 5.87
C ASN A 56 5.24 -2.09 5.90
N ALA A 57 4.74 -0.98 5.35
CA ALA A 57 3.31 -0.72 5.27
C ALA A 57 2.57 -1.75 4.41
N THR A 58 3.18 -2.16 3.29
CA THR A 58 2.63 -3.22 2.44
C THR A 58 2.63 -4.55 3.19
N ALA A 59 3.71 -4.91 3.88
CA ALA A 59 3.79 -6.13 4.67
C ALA A 59 2.75 -6.16 5.80
N GLU A 60 2.48 -5.04 6.45
CA GLU A 60 1.43 -4.91 7.47
C GLU A 60 0.04 -5.15 6.86
N SER A 61 -0.29 -4.48 5.76
CA SER A 61 -1.55 -4.67 5.03
C SER A 61 -1.75 -6.12 4.60
N THR A 62 -0.73 -6.74 4.01
CA THR A 62 -0.78 -8.15 3.59
C THR A 62 -0.95 -9.10 4.78
N ARG A 63 -0.31 -8.84 5.94
CA ARG A 63 -0.54 -9.62 7.16
C ARG A 63 -1.97 -9.44 7.70
N ALA A 64 -2.53 -8.23 7.61
CA ALA A 64 -3.90 -7.97 8.02
C ALA A 64 -4.89 -8.75 7.16
N GLU A 65 -4.72 -8.78 5.83
CA GLU A 65 -5.55 -9.57 4.93
C GLU A 65 -5.44 -11.08 5.22
N ARG A 66 -4.22 -11.58 5.47
CA ARG A 66 -4.01 -12.96 5.91
C ARG A 66 -4.81 -13.27 7.18
N ASN A 67 -4.70 -12.40 8.17
CA ASN A 67 -5.41 -12.58 9.45
C ASN A 67 -6.93 -12.54 9.24
N ARG A 68 -7.44 -11.67 8.37
CA ARG A 68 -8.86 -11.61 8.00
C ARG A 68 -9.35 -12.95 7.43
N ARG A 69 -8.64 -13.51 6.45
CA ARG A 69 -8.99 -14.82 5.83
C ARG A 69 -8.91 -15.99 6.80
N LEU A 70 -7.98 -15.95 7.75
CA LEU A 70 -7.88 -16.95 8.81
C LEU A 70 -9.03 -16.84 9.83
N ALA A 71 -9.44 -15.61 10.17
CA ALA A 71 -10.54 -15.36 11.08
C ALA A 71 -11.88 -15.86 10.50
N GLU A 72 -12.12 -15.65 9.20
CA GLU A 72 -13.32 -16.19 8.50
C GLU A 72 -13.47 -17.71 8.61
N THR A 73 -12.36 -18.41 8.83
CA THR A 73 -12.31 -19.88 8.86
C THR A 73 -12.08 -20.42 10.26
N ASP A 74 -12.08 -19.57 11.28
CA ASP A 74 -11.69 -19.94 12.64
C ASP A 74 -12.72 -20.81 13.34
N TRP A 75 -14.01 -20.61 13.05
CA TRP A 75 -15.11 -21.40 13.58
C TRP A 75 -15.01 -22.91 13.26
N MET A 76 -14.28 -23.30 12.21
CA MET A 76 -14.04 -24.70 11.85
C MET A 76 -13.06 -25.41 12.79
N ALA A 77 -12.36 -24.68 13.65
CA ALA A 77 -11.49 -25.25 14.67
C ALA A 77 -12.24 -25.66 15.95
N ASN A 78 -13.56 -25.46 16.02
CA ASN A 78 -14.39 -25.90 17.14
C ASN A 78 -14.55 -27.43 17.15
N SER A 79 -14.76 -28.01 18.34
CA SER A 79 -14.91 -29.47 18.54
C SER A 79 -16.05 -30.10 17.75
N ASP A 80 -17.06 -29.31 17.41
CA ASP A 80 -18.28 -29.76 16.73
C ASP A 80 -18.08 -29.94 15.22
N VAL A 81 -16.95 -29.48 14.67
CA VAL A 81 -16.64 -29.53 13.24
C VAL A 81 -15.34 -30.27 13.03
N THR A 82 -15.37 -31.33 12.21
CA THR A 82 -14.14 -31.96 11.72
C THR A 82 -13.66 -31.20 10.48
N MET A 83 -12.56 -30.45 10.62
CA MET A 83 -11.98 -29.71 9.50
C MET A 83 -11.39 -30.66 8.44
N SER A 84 -11.79 -30.49 7.18
CA SER A 84 -11.26 -31.29 6.06
C SER A 84 -9.77 -30.99 5.80
N ASP A 85 -9.09 -31.90 5.11
CA ASP A 85 -7.68 -31.72 4.76
C ASP A 85 -7.46 -30.56 3.77
N GLU A 86 -8.45 -30.26 2.93
CA GLU A 86 -8.44 -29.09 2.05
C GLU A 86 -8.44 -27.79 2.86
N TRP A 87 -9.27 -27.70 3.90
CA TRP A 87 -9.31 -26.54 4.80
C TRP A 87 -8.03 -26.40 5.63
N LYS A 88 -7.44 -27.51 6.09
CA LYS A 88 -6.11 -27.51 6.74
C LYS A 88 -5.05 -26.96 5.80
N THR A 89 -5.03 -27.45 4.55
CA THR A 89 -4.07 -27.02 3.52
C THR A 89 -4.23 -25.54 3.18
N TYR A 90 -5.46 -25.07 3.00
CA TYR A 90 -5.76 -23.65 2.76
C TYR A 90 -5.28 -22.75 3.91
N ARG A 91 -5.60 -23.10 5.17
CA ARG A 91 -5.17 -22.32 6.34
C ARG A 91 -3.64 -22.33 6.50
N GLN A 92 -2.98 -23.44 6.16
CA GLN A 92 -1.53 -23.52 6.18
C GLN A 92 -0.90 -22.64 5.09
N ALA A 93 -1.43 -22.68 3.86
CA ALA A 93 -0.99 -21.81 2.78
C ALA A 93 -1.14 -20.32 3.12
N LEU A 94 -2.23 -19.93 3.81
CA LEU A 94 -2.38 -18.58 4.35
C LEU A 94 -1.27 -18.23 5.35
N ARG A 95 -0.88 -19.14 6.24
CA ARG A 95 0.22 -18.88 7.20
C ARG A 95 1.56 -18.72 6.50
N ASP A 96 1.78 -19.52 5.47
CA ASP A 96 2.99 -19.54 4.66
C ASP A 96 3.06 -18.42 3.62
N ILE A 97 2.03 -17.57 3.50
CA ILE A 97 1.96 -16.48 2.52
C ILE A 97 3.16 -15.53 2.58
N THR A 98 3.83 -15.41 3.74
CA THR A 98 5.02 -14.56 3.91
C THR A 98 6.28 -15.14 3.26
N LYS A 99 6.22 -16.36 2.73
CA LYS A 99 7.32 -17.06 2.07
C LYS A 99 7.30 -16.89 0.54
N HIS A 100 6.30 -16.21 0.00
CA HIS A 100 6.23 -15.91 -1.44
C HIS A 100 7.43 -15.07 -1.89
N SER A 101 7.91 -15.31 -3.10
CA SER A 101 9.10 -14.64 -3.66
C SER A 101 8.91 -13.14 -3.89
N ASN A 102 7.67 -12.71 -4.11
CA ASN A 102 7.28 -11.31 -4.26
C ASN A 102 6.77 -10.67 -2.96
N TRP A 103 6.97 -11.30 -1.80
CA TRP A 103 6.63 -10.70 -0.52
C TRP A 103 7.31 -9.31 -0.36
N PRO A 104 6.59 -8.26 0.09
CA PRO A 104 5.18 -8.25 0.54
C PRO A 104 4.14 -7.91 -0.54
N TYR A 105 4.57 -7.70 -1.78
CA TYR A 105 3.77 -7.24 -2.93
C TYR A 105 3.03 -8.39 -3.62
N LEU A 106 2.16 -9.05 -2.85
CA LEU A 106 1.33 -10.15 -3.34
C LEU A 106 0.21 -9.64 -4.25
N LYS A 107 -0.08 -10.42 -5.28
CA LYS A 107 -1.19 -10.15 -6.21
C LYS A 107 -2.50 -10.60 -5.58
N MET A 108 -3.47 -9.69 -5.55
CA MET A 108 -4.80 -9.99 -5.04
C MET A 108 -5.66 -10.67 -6.12
N PRO A 109 -6.52 -11.63 -5.74
CA PRO A 109 -7.48 -12.19 -6.68
C PRO A 109 -8.51 -11.14 -7.09
N GLY A 110 -9.12 -11.35 -8.25
CA GLY A 110 -10.33 -10.65 -8.67
C GLY A 110 -11.53 -10.93 -7.74
N PRO A 111 -12.63 -10.17 -7.87
CA PRO A 111 -13.80 -10.29 -7.00
C PRO A 111 -14.44 -11.69 -6.97
N ASP A 112 -14.29 -12.46 -8.05
CA ASP A 112 -14.78 -13.82 -8.25
C ASP A 112 -13.71 -14.89 -7.96
N GLY A 113 -12.52 -14.49 -7.50
CA GLY A 113 -11.37 -15.38 -7.31
C GLY A 113 -10.53 -15.60 -8.58
N SER A 114 -10.86 -14.95 -9.70
CA SER A 114 -10.13 -15.06 -10.97
C SER A 114 -8.88 -14.18 -11.02
N GLY A 115 -8.04 -14.38 -12.05
CA GLY A 115 -6.86 -13.57 -12.32
C GLY A 115 -5.56 -14.11 -11.73
N ASP A 116 -4.49 -13.34 -11.92
CA ASP A 116 -3.16 -13.63 -11.39
C ASP A 116 -3.17 -13.39 -9.87
N ASN A 117 -3.03 -14.47 -9.09
CA ASN A 117 -3.35 -14.48 -7.67
C ASN A 117 -2.32 -15.29 -6.87
N ASP A 118 -1.72 -14.67 -5.86
CA ASP A 118 -0.78 -15.33 -4.93
C ASP A 118 -1.50 -15.95 -3.72
N TRP A 119 -2.75 -15.59 -3.47
CA TRP A 119 -3.52 -16.09 -2.34
C TRP A 119 -4.10 -17.47 -2.62
N PRO A 120 -4.10 -18.40 -1.64
CA PRO A 120 -4.75 -19.69 -1.81
C PRO A 120 -6.25 -19.49 -2.09
N VAL A 121 -6.81 -20.36 -2.93
CA VAL A 121 -8.24 -20.37 -3.24
C VAL A 121 -8.98 -21.05 -2.11
N LYS A 122 -10.06 -20.42 -1.64
CA LYS A 122 -10.89 -20.94 -0.57
C LYS A 122 -11.58 -22.24 -1.03
N PRO A 123 -11.49 -23.36 -0.29
CA PRO A 123 -12.25 -24.56 -0.58
C PRO A 123 -13.76 -24.29 -0.59
N SER A 124 -14.51 -25.09 -1.36
CA SER A 124 -15.98 -25.03 -1.43
C SER A 124 -16.64 -25.69 -0.22
#